data_AF-A0A9D1G510-F1
#
_entry.id   AF-A0A9D1G510-F1
#
_cell.length_a   1.000
_cell.length_b   1.000
_cell.length_c   1.000
_cell.angle_alpha   90.00
_cell.angle_beta   90.00
_cell.angle_gamma   90.00
#
_symmetry.space_group_name_H-M   'P 1'
#
loop_
_entity.id
_entity.type
_entity.pdbx_description
1 polymer ?
#
loop_
_entity_poly.entity_id
_entity_poly.type
_entity_poly.pdbx_seq_one_letter_code
_entity_poly.pdbx_strand_id
1 'polypeptide(L)'
;GLRISELVGLDDTDVRRDSLLVRGKGGKERVVFLNDACRDAVDAYRPLRQLTAGPDCRAFFVSARRKRMSRDAVHAMVKKTLLRAGLDPSRYSAHKLRHTAATLMIQNGVDVRTVQEVLGHTNLNTTQIYTHIDNAELHIAADANPLAGFKPDKGRDGEK
;
A
#
# COMPACT_ATOMS: atom_id res chain seq x y z
N GLY A 1 -2.15 2.43 -2.20
CA GLY A 1 -1.24 1.37 -2.68
C GLY A 1 -1.94 0.03 -2.79
N LEU A 2 -2.76 -0.20 -3.82
CA LEU A 2 -3.43 -1.50 -4.08
C LEU A 2 -2.46 -2.52 -4.69
N ARG A 3 -2.79 -3.83 -4.62
CA ARG A 3 -2.08 -4.84 -5.41
C ARG A 3 -2.56 -4.75 -6.85
N ILE A 4 -1.72 -5.11 -7.83
CA ILE A 4 -2.16 -5.13 -9.24
C ILE A 4 -3.38 -6.05 -9.42
N SER A 5 -3.42 -7.21 -8.76
CA SER A 5 -4.57 -8.11 -8.81
C SER A 5 -5.86 -7.48 -8.26
N GLU A 6 -5.74 -6.67 -7.22
CA GLU A 6 -6.86 -5.92 -6.63
C GLU A 6 -7.31 -4.82 -7.59
N LEU A 7 -6.37 -4.07 -8.16
CA LEU A 7 -6.61 -2.99 -9.11
C LEU A 7 -7.36 -3.48 -10.36
N VAL A 8 -6.84 -4.53 -11.02
CA VAL A 8 -7.49 -5.08 -12.23
C VAL A 8 -8.79 -5.80 -11.90
N GLY A 9 -9.02 -6.16 -10.64
CA GLY A 9 -10.21 -6.85 -10.16
C GLY A 9 -11.41 -5.93 -9.93
N LEU A 10 -11.21 -4.62 -9.84
CA LEU A 10 -12.29 -3.66 -9.59
C LEU A 10 -13.37 -3.70 -10.68
N ASP A 11 -14.62 -3.75 -10.26
CA ASP A 11 -15.77 -3.41 -11.07
C ASP A 11 -16.08 -1.91 -10.98
N ASP A 12 -16.80 -1.38 -11.96
CA ASP A 12 -17.22 0.04 -11.95
C ASP A 12 -18.08 0.40 -10.74
N THR A 13 -18.85 -0.57 -10.27
CA THR A 13 -19.64 -0.45 -9.04
C THR A 13 -18.78 -0.38 -7.77
N ASP A 14 -17.53 -0.83 -7.82
CA ASP A 14 -16.63 -0.78 -6.66
C ASP A 14 -16.00 0.62 -6.49
N VAL A 15 -16.07 1.47 -7.52
CA VAL A 15 -15.45 2.80 -7.52
C VAL A 15 -16.48 3.88 -7.19
N ARG A 16 -16.38 4.43 -5.99
CA ARG A 16 -17.19 5.54 -5.50
C ARG A 16 -16.43 6.86 -5.63
N ARG A 17 -17.07 7.96 -5.26
CA ARG A 17 -16.50 9.32 -5.38
C ARG A 17 -15.22 9.49 -4.55
N ASP A 18 -15.19 8.91 -3.36
CA ASP A 18 -14.12 9.11 -2.37
C ASP A 18 -13.43 7.80 -1.95
N SER A 19 -13.91 6.66 -2.44
CA SER A 19 -13.55 5.37 -1.90
C SER A 19 -13.66 4.24 -2.92
N LEU A 20 -12.92 3.16 -2.66
CA LEU A 20 -12.92 1.92 -3.44
C LEU A 20 -13.32 0.75 -2.54
N LEU A 21 -14.22 -0.12 -3.01
CA LEU A 21 -14.48 -1.42 -2.40
C LEU A 21 -13.51 -2.46 -2.98
N VAL A 22 -12.54 -2.91 -2.19
CA VAL A 22 -11.45 -3.76 -2.65
C VAL A 22 -11.57 -5.18 -2.11
N ARG A 23 -11.52 -6.15 -3.02
CA ARG A 23 -11.52 -7.59 -2.70
C ARG A 23 -10.09 -8.12 -2.65
N GLY A 24 -9.65 -8.50 -1.45
CA GLY A 24 -8.33 -9.08 -1.18
C GLY A 24 -8.30 -10.61 -1.28
N LYS A 25 -7.16 -11.19 -0.87
CA LYS A 25 -6.98 -12.65 -0.81
C LYS A 25 -8.01 -13.28 0.14
N GLY A 26 -8.63 -14.38 -0.29
CA GLY A 26 -9.63 -15.09 0.51
C GLY A 26 -11.00 -14.43 0.56
N GLY A 27 -11.31 -13.52 -0.38
CA GLY A 27 -12.63 -12.89 -0.49
C GLY A 27 -12.88 -11.78 0.53
N LYS A 28 -11.89 -11.42 1.35
CA LYS A 28 -12.01 -10.32 2.32
C LYS A 28 -12.17 -8.99 1.60
N GLU A 29 -13.22 -8.25 1.95
CA GLU A 29 -13.46 -6.91 1.44
C GLU A 29 -12.87 -5.86 2.38
N ARG A 30 -12.43 -4.73 1.81
CA ARG A 30 -12.08 -3.52 2.57
C ARG A 30 -12.39 -2.27 1.77
N VAL A 31 -12.68 -1.18 2.47
CA VAL A 31 -12.82 0.14 1.85
C VAL A 31 -11.46 0.83 1.85
N VAL A 32 -11.07 1.42 0.72
CA VAL A 32 -9.87 2.22 0.58
C VAL A 32 -10.27 3.63 0.15
N PHE A 33 -10.01 4.61 1.00
CA PHE A 33 -10.27 6.02 0.68
C PHE A 33 -9.22 6.56 -0.30
N LEU A 34 -9.68 7.44 -1.18
CA LEU A 34 -8.89 8.11 -2.20
C LEU A 34 -8.45 9.49 -1.70
N ASN A 35 -7.25 9.92 -2.06
CA ASN A 35 -6.84 11.32 -1.93
C ASN A 35 -7.29 12.12 -3.18
N ASP A 36 -7.10 13.45 -3.18
CA ASP A 36 -7.50 14.32 -4.29
C ASP A 36 -6.89 13.87 -5.63
N ALA A 37 -5.58 13.63 -5.66
CA ALA A 37 -4.90 13.18 -6.88
C ALA A 37 -5.47 11.86 -7.45
N CYS A 38 -5.88 10.91 -6.60
CA CYS A 38 -6.53 9.69 -7.07
C CYS A 38 -7.96 9.96 -7.56
N ARG A 39 -8.72 10.85 -6.89
CA ARG A 39 -10.06 11.24 -7.34
C ARG A 39 -10.01 11.90 -8.71
N ASP A 40 -9.10 12.86 -8.90
CA ASP A 40 -8.92 13.56 -10.18
C ASP A 40 -8.57 12.58 -11.30
N ALA A 41 -7.69 11.60 -11.03
CA ALA A 41 -7.34 10.56 -12.00
C ALA A 41 -8.52 9.64 -12.34
N VAL A 42 -9.35 9.29 -11.36
CA VAL A 42 -10.58 8.51 -11.56
C VAL A 42 -11.59 9.29 -12.40
N ASP A 43 -11.80 10.56 -12.08
CA ASP A 43 -12.75 11.44 -12.77
C ASP A 43 -12.31 11.73 -14.21
N ALA A 44 -11.02 11.92 -14.45
CA ALA A 44 -10.46 12.05 -15.80
C ALA A 44 -10.61 10.75 -16.62
N TYR A 45 -10.51 9.59 -15.97
CA TYR A 45 -10.62 8.30 -16.65
C TYR A 45 -12.06 7.88 -16.95
N ARG A 46 -13.02 8.22 -16.08
CA ARG A 46 -14.41 7.72 -16.16
C ARG A 46 -15.08 8.00 -17.52
N PRO A 47 -14.97 9.18 -18.16
CA PRO A 47 -15.51 9.42 -19.49
C PRO A 47 -14.87 8.52 -20.56
N LEU A 48 -13.54 8.34 -20.50
CA LEU A 48 -12.81 7.47 -21.43
C LEU A 48 -13.25 6.01 -21.30
N ARG A 49 -13.49 5.56 -20.07
CA ARG A 49 -14.03 4.22 -19.79
C ARG A 49 -15.40 4.06 -20.44
N GLN A 50 -16.32 5.00 -20.28
CA GLN A 50 -17.68 4.93 -20.83
C GLN A 50 -17.67 4.78 -22.36
N LEU A 51 -16.74 5.45 -23.04
CA LEU A 51 -16.57 5.34 -24.50
C LEU A 51 -15.93 4.01 -24.94
N THR A 52 -15.09 3.42 -24.10
CA THR A 52 -14.27 2.26 -24.46
C THR A 52 -14.89 0.92 -24.05
N ALA A 53 -15.63 0.88 -22.93
CA ALA A 53 -16.20 -0.34 -22.38
C ALA A 53 -17.08 -1.07 -23.40
N GLY A 54 -16.96 -2.39 -23.46
CA GLY A 54 -17.94 -3.23 -24.17
C GLY A 54 -19.28 -3.26 -23.44
N PRO A 55 -20.39 -3.62 -24.12
CA PRO A 55 -21.75 -3.61 -23.56
C PRO A 55 -21.88 -4.30 -22.19
N ASP A 56 -21.18 -5.42 -21.98
CA ASP A 56 -21.25 -6.23 -20.75
C ASP A 56 -20.01 -6.11 -19.85
N CYS A 57 -19.14 -5.13 -20.12
CA CYS A 57 -17.89 -4.98 -19.39
C CYS A 57 -18.10 -4.30 -18.03
N ARG A 58 -18.15 -5.11 -16.96
CA ARG A 58 -18.27 -4.63 -15.58
C ARG A 58 -16.99 -4.01 -15.02
N ALA A 59 -15.84 -4.36 -15.59
CA ALA A 59 -14.54 -3.91 -15.08
C ALA A 59 -14.42 -2.38 -15.10
N PHE A 60 -13.80 -1.82 -14.05
CA PHE A 60 -13.48 -0.40 -14.03
C PHE A 60 -12.37 -0.09 -15.03
N PHE A 61 -11.22 -0.76 -14.94
CA PHE A 61 -10.13 -0.58 -15.90
C PHE A 61 -10.30 -1.47 -17.13
N VAL A 62 -10.46 -0.82 -18.29
CA VAL A 62 -10.73 -1.45 -19.58
C VAL A 62 -9.55 -1.25 -20.53
N SER A 63 -9.22 -2.30 -21.29
CA SER A 63 -8.20 -2.30 -22.34
C SER A 63 -8.76 -1.81 -23.69
N ALA A 64 -7.87 -1.52 -24.65
CA ALA A 64 -8.27 -1.20 -26.02
C ALA A 64 -9.12 -2.30 -26.71
N ARG A 65 -9.07 -3.54 -26.19
CA ARG A 65 -9.92 -4.65 -26.63
C ARG A 65 -11.34 -4.62 -26.02
N ARG A 66 -11.71 -3.52 -25.36
CA ARG A 66 -13.02 -3.28 -24.71
C ARG A 66 -13.36 -4.27 -23.58
N LYS A 67 -12.35 -4.95 -23.04
CA LYS A 67 -12.45 -5.95 -21.95
C LYS A 67 -11.60 -5.54 -20.75
N ARG A 68 -11.85 -6.18 -19.59
CA ARG A 68 -11.04 -6.03 -18.36
C ARG A 68 -9.55 -6.06 -18.68
N MET A 69 -8.82 -5.10 -18.11
CA MET A 69 -7.37 -5.04 -18.26
C MET A 69 -6.70 -6.23 -17.57
N SER A 70 -5.72 -6.86 -18.23
CA SER A 70 -4.96 -7.95 -17.62
C SER A 70 -3.88 -7.41 -16.67
N ARG A 71 -3.42 -8.25 -15.74
CA ARG A 71 -2.29 -7.92 -14.86
C ARG A 71 -1.03 -7.58 -15.68
N ASP A 72 -0.76 -8.35 -16.73
CA ASP A 72 0.41 -8.16 -17.58
C ASP A 72 0.36 -6.82 -18.34
N ALA A 73 -0.83 -6.40 -18.79
CA ALA A 73 -1.02 -5.10 -19.40
C ALA A 73 -0.71 -3.96 -18.43
N VAL A 74 -1.17 -4.07 -17.17
CA VAL A 74 -0.83 -3.09 -16.13
C VAL A 74 0.66 -3.10 -15.81
N HIS A 75 1.28 -4.29 -15.69
CA HIS A 75 2.73 -4.39 -15.48
C HIS A 75 3.53 -3.73 -16.61
N ALA A 76 3.15 -3.98 -17.87
CA ALA A 76 3.76 -3.36 -19.03
C ALA A 76 3.59 -1.83 -19.02
N MET A 77 2.40 -1.34 -18.64
CA MET A 77 2.13 0.09 -18.52
C MET A 77 3.00 0.73 -17.44
N VAL A 78 3.09 0.13 -16.26
CA VAL A 78 3.96 0.62 -15.17
C VAL A 78 5.42 0.64 -15.61
N LYS A 79 5.91 -0.44 -16.24
CA LYS A 79 7.28 -0.51 -16.78
C LYS A 79 7.54 0.61 -17.78
N LYS A 80 6.61 0.85 -18.72
CA LYS A 80 6.72 1.93 -19.71
C LYS A 80 6.75 3.31 -19.04
N THR A 81 5.92 3.54 -18.03
CA THR A 81 5.88 4.81 -17.29
C THR A 81 7.16 5.05 -16.50
N LEU A 82 7.71 4.03 -15.85
CA LEU A 82 9.01 4.11 -15.15
C LEU A 82 10.14 4.51 -16.12
N LEU A 83 10.23 3.86 -17.29
CA LEU A 83 11.23 4.22 -18.31
C LEU A 83 11.09 5.67 -18.77
N ARG A 84 9.86 6.13 -19.00
CA ARG A 84 9.59 7.53 -19.38
C ARG A 84 9.99 8.54 -18.30
N ALA A 85 9.95 8.13 -17.04
CA ALA A 85 10.40 8.93 -15.91
C ALA A 85 11.92 8.81 -15.66
N GLY A 86 12.67 8.10 -16.51
CA GLY A 86 14.11 7.87 -16.32
C GLY A 86 14.44 6.86 -15.22
N LEU A 87 13.47 6.05 -14.79
CA LEU A 87 13.64 5.06 -13.72
C LEU A 87 13.87 3.67 -14.31
N ASP A 88 14.86 2.95 -13.77
CA ASP A 88 15.20 1.58 -14.16
C ASP A 88 14.12 0.57 -13.72
N PRO A 89 13.39 -0.08 -14.65
CA PRO A 89 12.33 -1.03 -14.31
C PRO A 89 12.82 -2.39 -13.79
N SER A 90 14.13 -2.67 -13.86
CA SER A 90 14.71 -3.82 -13.13
C SER A 90 14.78 -3.53 -11.63
N ARG A 91 14.94 -2.26 -11.27
CA ARG A 91 15.02 -1.77 -9.89
C ARG A 91 13.70 -1.31 -9.33
N TYR A 92 12.78 -0.82 -10.15
CA TYR A 92 11.47 -0.33 -9.71
C TYR A 92 10.34 -1.15 -10.33
N SER A 93 9.32 -1.43 -9.53
CA SER A 93 8.15 -2.22 -9.94
C SER A 93 6.91 -1.78 -9.18
N ALA A 94 5.73 -2.19 -9.62
CA ALA A 94 4.48 -1.89 -8.91
C ALA A 94 4.50 -2.37 -7.45
N HIS A 95 5.18 -3.49 -7.16
CA HIS A 95 5.34 -3.97 -5.79
C HIS A 95 6.22 -3.03 -4.96
N LYS A 96 7.33 -2.52 -5.53
CA LYS A 96 8.20 -1.55 -4.87
C LYS A 96 7.51 -0.19 -4.70
N LEU A 97 6.78 0.30 -5.70
CA LEU A 97 5.97 1.53 -5.58
C LEU A 97 4.95 1.43 -4.44
N ARG A 98 4.32 0.25 -4.28
CA ARG A 98 3.42 -0.01 -3.16
C ARG A 98 4.13 0.04 -1.81
N HIS A 99 5.34 -0.55 -1.71
CA HIS A 99 6.16 -0.44 -0.49
C HIS A 99 6.56 1.00 -0.21
N THR A 100 7.00 1.76 -1.23
CA THR A 100 7.31 3.18 -1.07
C THR A 100 6.11 3.97 -0.55
N ALA A 101 4.90 3.71 -1.08
CA ALA A 101 3.69 4.36 -0.57
C ALA A 101 3.43 4.03 0.91
N ALA A 102 3.66 2.79 1.33
CA ALA A 102 3.53 2.36 2.72
C ALA A 102 4.55 3.06 3.64
N THR A 103 5.82 3.05 3.23
CA THR A 103 6.91 3.74 3.92
C THR A 103 6.62 5.23 4.08
N LEU A 104 6.16 5.90 3.01
CA LEU A 104 5.82 7.32 3.07
C LEU A 104 4.66 7.59 4.04
N MET A 105 3.63 6.73 4.09
CA MET A 105 2.54 6.89 5.07
C MET A 105 3.08 6.81 6.51
N ILE A 106 3.93 5.83 6.81
CA ILE A 106 4.53 5.69 8.15
C ILE A 106 5.43 6.89 8.48
N GLN A 107 6.29 7.31 7.55
CA GLN A 107 7.16 8.48 7.74
C GLN A 107 6.40 9.79 7.96
N ASN A 108 5.14 9.87 7.51
CA ASN A 108 4.26 11.01 7.75
C ASN A 108 3.33 10.80 8.96
N GLY A 109 3.66 9.87 9.86
CA GLY A 109 2.99 9.68 11.14
C GLY A 109 1.72 8.83 11.10
N VAL A 110 1.47 8.10 10.02
CA VAL A 110 0.33 7.15 9.97
C VAL A 110 0.71 5.88 10.74
N ASP A 111 -0.13 5.51 11.71
CA ASP A 111 0.05 4.29 12.50
C ASP A 111 0.20 3.03 11.63
N VAL A 112 1.10 2.14 12.03
CA VAL A 112 1.44 0.93 11.27
C VAL A 112 0.22 0.02 11.09
N ARG A 113 -0.69 -0.07 12.06
CA ARG A 113 -1.92 -0.87 11.91
C ARG A 113 -2.85 -0.24 10.89
N THR A 114 -3.00 1.08 10.90
CA THR A 114 -3.76 1.80 9.86
C THR A 114 -3.16 1.55 8.46
N VAL A 115 -1.84 1.59 8.32
CA VAL A 115 -1.17 1.27 7.04
C VAL A 115 -1.42 -0.19 6.63
N GLN A 116 -1.40 -1.13 7.57
CA GLN A 116 -1.69 -2.54 7.30
C GLN A 116 -3.12 -2.77 6.81
N GLU A 117 -4.10 -2.07 7.40
CA GLU A 117 -5.51 -2.11 6.99
C GLU A 117 -5.68 -1.57 5.57
N VAL A 118 -5.13 -0.39 5.27
CA VAL A 118 -5.17 0.22 3.93
C VAL A 118 -4.56 -0.71 2.87
N LEU A 119 -3.46 -1.39 3.21
CA LEU A 119 -2.79 -2.32 2.31
C LEU A 119 -3.47 -3.71 2.26
N GLY A 120 -4.26 -4.11 3.26
CA GLY A 120 -4.91 -5.43 3.27
C GLY A 120 -3.92 -6.58 3.41
N HIS A 121 -2.94 -6.45 4.31
CA HIS A 121 -2.02 -7.53 4.68
C HIS A 121 -2.62 -8.37 5.81
N THR A 122 -2.81 -9.67 5.57
CA THR A 122 -3.27 -10.63 6.60
C THR A 122 -2.12 -11.33 7.32
N ASN A 123 -0.87 -11.17 6.89
CA ASN A 123 0.30 -11.80 7.51
C ASN A 123 1.49 -10.83 7.61
N LEU A 124 2.09 -10.80 8.80
CA LEU A 124 3.14 -9.88 9.25
C LEU A 124 4.50 -10.08 8.56
N ASN A 125 4.69 -11.05 7.67
CA ASN A 125 6.02 -11.38 7.13
C ASN A 125 6.57 -10.39 6.08
N THR A 126 5.76 -9.43 5.60
CA THR A 126 6.28 -8.26 4.83
C THR A 126 6.44 -7.01 5.69
N THR A 127 6.28 -7.14 7.01
CA THR A 127 6.37 -6.06 8.00
C THR A 127 7.80 -5.83 8.49
N GLN A 128 8.72 -6.77 8.21
CA GLN A 128 10.12 -6.69 8.63
C GLN A 128 10.92 -5.54 7.98
N ILE A 129 10.40 -4.93 6.90
CA ILE A 129 11.01 -3.73 6.32
C ILE A 129 10.61 -2.48 7.14
N TYR A 130 9.44 -2.49 7.80
CA TYR A 130 8.93 -1.33 8.55
C TYR A 130 9.55 -1.19 9.94
N THR A 131 10.04 -2.28 10.53
CA THR A 131 10.78 -2.25 11.81
C THR A 131 12.07 -1.44 11.76
N HIS A 132 12.65 -1.19 10.58
CA HIS A 132 13.82 -0.33 10.48
C HIS A 132 13.50 1.16 10.64
N ILE A 133 12.23 1.56 10.46
CA ILE A 133 11.78 2.95 10.63
C ILE A 133 11.34 3.18 12.08
N ASP A 134 10.80 2.15 12.75
CA ASP A 134 10.41 2.15 14.18
C ASP A 134 11.57 2.27 15.16
N ASN A 135 12.83 2.14 14.73
CA ASN A 135 13.96 2.13 15.67
C ASN A 135 14.06 3.41 16.51
N ALA A 136 13.63 4.57 16.00
CA ALA A 136 13.63 5.81 16.78
C ALA A 136 12.57 5.80 17.89
N GLU A 137 11.36 5.34 17.60
CA GLU A 137 10.26 5.26 18.59
C GLU A 137 10.48 4.12 19.60
N LEU A 138 11.07 3.00 19.17
CA LEU A 138 11.47 1.92 20.07
C LEU A 138 12.60 2.36 21.02
N HIS A 139 13.55 3.16 20.55
CA HIS A 139 14.55 3.78 21.42
C HIS A 139 13.91 4.74 22.44
N ILE A 140 13.00 5.61 22.00
CA ILE A 140 12.27 6.52 22.89
C ILE A 140 11.43 5.75 23.92
N ALA A 141 10.75 4.67 23.52
CA ALA A 141 9.97 3.82 24.42
C ALA A 141 10.84 3.04 25.41
N ALA A 142 12.01 2.58 24.98
CA ALA A 142 13.00 1.95 25.86
C ALA A 142 13.56 2.96 26.88
N ASP A 143 13.84 4.19 26.46
CA ASP A 143 14.35 5.27 27.32
C ASP A 143 13.27 5.82 28.27
N ALA A 144 12.00 5.82 27.86
CA ALA A 144 10.86 6.21 28.67
C ALA A 144 10.41 5.12 29.66
N ASN A 145 11.07 3.95 29.68
CA ASN A 145 10.78 2.90 30.64
C ASN A 145 11.08 3.39 32.07
N PRO A 146 10.13 3.31 33.02
CA PRO A 146 10.35 3.71 34.42
C PRO A 146 11.53 2.99 35.11
N LEU A 147 11.97 1.86 34.57
CA LEU A 147 13.11 1.07 35.04
C LEU A 147 14.40 1.32 34.24
N ALA A 148 14.42 2.22 33.24
CA ALA A 148 15.59 2.49 32.42
C ALA A 148 16.81 2.96 33.24
N GLY A 149 16.56 3.61 34.38
CA GLY A 149 17.60 4.05 35.32
C GLY A 149 17.95 3.04 36.42
N PHE A 150 17.32 1.86 36.47
CA PHE A 150 17.56 0.89 37.54
C PHE A 150 18.92 0.20 37.36
N LYS A 151 19.89 0.58 38.18
CA LYS A 151 21.13 -0.19 38.38
C LYS A 151 20.94 -1.05 39.62
N PRO A 152 20.99 -2.39 39.54
CA PRO A 152 21.01 -3.21 40.72
C PRO A 152 22.23 -2.82 41.56
N ASP A 153 22.01 -2.53 42.83
CA ASP A 153 23.07 -2.24 43.78
C ASP A 153 23.99 -3.46 43.82
N LYS A 154 25.26 -3.27 43.46
CA LYS A 154 26.28 -4.30 43.72
C LYS A 154 26.60 -4.22 45.21
N GLY A 155 25.65 -4.72 46.00
CA GLY A 155 25.82 -4.98 47.41
C GLY A 155 27.08 -5.80 47.62
N ARG A 156 27.96 -5.25 48.45
CA ARG A 156 29.14 -5.91 49.01
C ARG A 156 28.69 -7.10 49.85
N ASP A 157 28.82 -8.30 49.31
CA ASP A 157 29.07 -9.50 50.11
C ASP A 157 30.56 -9.81 49.85
N GLY A 158 31.51 -9.39 50.68
CA GLY A 158 31.54 -9.62 52.11
C GLY A 158 32.31 -10.91 52.33
N GLU A 159 33.63 -10.79 52.49
CA GLU A 159 34.50 -11.84 53.01
C GLU A 159 33.83 -12.57 54.19
N LYS A 160 33.75 -13.89 54.09
CA LYS A 160 34.21 -14.84 55.12
C LYS A 160 34.21 -16.25 54.58
#